data_AF-A0A1D2M9D3-F1
#
_entry.id   AF-A0A1D2M9D3-F1
#
_cell.length_a   1.000
_cell.length_b   1.000
_cell.length_c   1.000
_cell.angle_alpha   90.00
_cell.angle_beta   90.00
_cell.angle_gamma   90.00
#
_symmetry.space_group_name_H-M   'P 1'
#
loop_
_entity.id
_entity.type
_entity.pdbx_description
1 polymer ?
#
loop_
_entity_poly.entity_id
_entity_poly.type
_entity_poly.pdbx_seq_one_letter_code
_entity_poly.pdbx_strand_id
1 'polypeptide(L)'
;MKIRDEREQEAETFWKEKQDFVHAPAVNLTEKLKSEKLREKLALRREKRRLEEKLAESKGLADSDSDDDASAWVRKQKEAVQQKLLAEKKAKELDELDSEFGVGELVDTEFVKQKNKAYTDRDLKGLKVLHGQDRIEEGNTVILTLKDKDVLNEDDDVLVNPNMIDDEKFEKNLENRKLRPEYNGYNVFDEIEYDSDGNLKGKGVLGKYDEEIGGQQSKGSFVIGEDTSEEARRAKIREKMLRSDKILESAESTSLRIASDFFTPDEMVKFKKPGKKKVR
;
A
#
# COMPACT_ATOMS: atom_id res chain seq x y z
N MET A 1 -61.88 -38.44 -5.11
CA MET A 1 -61.13 -37.29 -5.64
C MET A 1 -59.86 -37.04 -4.82
N LYS A 2 -59.94 -36.88 -3.49
CA LYS A 2 -58.78 -36.64 -2.60
C LYS A 2 -57.54 -37.55 -2.78
N ILE A 3 -57.71 -38.87 -2.92
CA ILE A 3 -56.58 -39.82 -3.07
C ILE A 3 -55.81 -39.64 -4.39
N ARG A 4 -56.46 -39.10 -5.42
CA ARG A 4 -55.85 -38.88 -6.74
C ARG A 4 -55.03 -37.58 -6.74
N ASP A 5 -55.57 -36.55 -6.10
CA ASP A 5 -54.89 -35.26 -5.92
C ASP A 5 -53.65 -35.40 -5.01
N GLU A 6 -53.73 -36.23 -3.96
CA GLU A 6 -52.57 -36.53 -3.09
C GLU A 6 -51.45 -37.24 -3.86
N ARG A 7 -51.78 -38.22 -4.72
CA ARG A 7 -50.79 -38.90 -5.58
C ARG A 7 -50.15 -37.99 -6.61
N GLU A 8 -50.91 -37.06 -7.17
CA GLU A 8 -50.40 -36.11 -8.15
C GLU A 8 -49.47 -35.09 -7.48
N GLN A 9 -49.76 -34.66 -6.26
CA GLN A 9 -48.85 -33.82 -5.46
C GLN A 9 -47.59 -34.57 -4.99
N GLU A 10 -47.71 -35.84 -4.61
CA GLU A 10 -46.55 -36.70 -4.30
C GLU A 10 -45.67 -36.92 -5.55
N ALA A 11 -46.27 -37.09 -6.72
CA ALA A 11 -45.51 -37.21 -7.97
C ALA A 11 -44.82 -35.90 -8.34
N GLU A 12 -45.49 -34.75 -8.23
CA GLU A 12 -44.91 -33.44 -8.51
C GLU A 12 -43.75 -33.11 -7.57
N THR A 13 -43.88 -33.40 -6.27
CA THR A 13 -42.80 -33.20 -5.29
C THR A 13 -41.61 -34.11 -5.56
N PHE A 14 -41.84 -35.38 -5.91
CA PHE A 14 -40.77 -36.32 -6.30
C PHE A 14 -40.02 -35.87 -7.56
N TRP A 15 -40.72 -35.37 -8.58
CA TRP A 15 -40.07 -34.87 -9.80
C TRP A 15 -39.34 -33.56 -9.58
N LYS A 16 -39.84 -32.69 -8.70
CA LYS A 16 -39.20 -31.43 -8.32
C LYS A 16 -37.92 -31.66 -7.51
N GLU A 17 -37.94 -32.60 -6.55
CA GLU A 17 -36.77 -33.01 -5.77
C GLU A 17 -35.67 -33.62 -6.68
N LYS A 18 -36.05 -34.31 -7.75
CA LYS A 18 -35.11 -34.88 -8.72
C LYS A 18 -34.54 -33.85 -9.70
N GLN A 19 -35.29 -32.77 -9.99
CA GLN A 19 -34.81 -31.65 -10.81
C GLN A 19 -33.84 -30.73 -10.06
N ASP A 20 -33.96 -30.64 -8.73
CA ASP A 20 -33.07 -29.85 -7.86
C ASP A 20 -31.81 -30.62 -7.41
N PHE A 21 -31.50 -31.78 -8.00
CA PHE A 21 -30.26 -32.51 -7.74
C PHE A 21 -29.06 -31.81 -8.38
N VAL A 22 -28.63 -30.71 -7.75
CA VAL A 22 -27.34 -30.05 -8.03
C VAL A 22 -26.24 -31.07 -7.73
N HIS A 23 -25.54 -31.53 -8.77
CA HIS A 23 -24.37 -32.39 -8.60
C HIS A 23 -23.32 -31.62 -7.82
N ALA A 24 -23.15 -31.97 -6.54
CA ALA A 24 -22.00 -31.53 -5.78
C ALA A 24 -20.74 -32.00 -6.53
N PRO A 25 -19.76 -31.12 -6.79
CA PRO A 25 -18.54 -31.51 -7.47
C PRO A 25 -17.87 -32.65 -6.71
N ALA A 26 -17.38 -33.65 -7.46
CA ALA A 26 -16.70 -34.80 -6.87
C ALA A 26 -15.51 -34.30 -6.03
N VAL A 27 -15.36 -34.87 -4.83
CA VAL A 27 -14.32 -34.38 -3.93
C VAL A 27 -12.94 -34.81 -4.42
N ASN A 28 -12.03 -33.85 -4.59
CA ASN A 28 -10.66 -34.09 -5.02
C ASN A 28 -9.92 -34.96 -3.99
N LEU A 29 -9.77 -36.26 -4.29
CA LEU A 29 -9.09 -37.20 -3.41
C LEU A 29 -7.60 -36.84 -3.22
N THR A 30 -6.98 -36.25 -4.24
CA THR A 30 -5.60 -35.79 -4.20
C THR A 30 -5.40 -34.65 -3.20
N GLU A 31 -6.31 -33.68 -3.15
CA GLU A 31 -6.28 -32.57 -2.19
C GLU A 31 -6.55 -33.07 -0.78
N LYS A 32 -7.50 -33.99 -0.61
CA LYS A 32 -7.75 -34.66 0.67
C LYS A 32 -6.48 -35.36 1.19
N LEU A 33 -5.86 -36.21 0.38
CA LEU A 33 -4.62 -36.91 0.76
C LEU A 33 -3.47 -35.94 1.08
N LYS A 34 -3.34 -34.83 0.33
CA LYS A 34 -2.34 -33.78 0.63
C LYS A 34 -2.65 -33.09 1.97
N SER A 35 -3.91 -32.78 2.24
CA SER A 35 -4.34 -32.16 3.49
C SER A 35 -4.11 -33.08 4.70
N GLU A 36 -4.36 -34.39 4.55
CA GLU A 36 -4.11 -35.39 5.61
C GLU A 36 -2.62 -35.55 5.89
N LYS A 37 -1.78 -35.61 4.84
CA LYS A 37 -0.31 -35.62 5.01
C LYS A 37 0.21 -34.36 5.70
N LEU A 38 -0.35 -33.19 5.41
CA LEU A 38 -0.01 -31.95 6.10
C LEU A 38 -0.45 -31.97 7.57
N ARG A 39 -1.66 -32.49 7.85
CA ARG A 39 -2.16 -32.67 9.22
C ARG A 39 -1.26 -33.61 10.03
N GLU A 40 -0.85 -34.73 9.44
CA GLU A 40 0.07 -35.69 10.07
C GLU A 40 1.42 -35.03 10.38
N LYS A 41 2.01 -34.29 9.42
CA LYS A 41 3.27 -33.56 9.62
C LYS A 41 3.16 -32.50 10.74
N LEU A 42 2.02 -31.81 10.83
CA LEU A 42 1.77 -30.84 11.90
C LEU A 42 1.60 -31.53 13.26
N ALA A 43 0.91 -32.67 13.31
CA ALA A 43 0.76 -33.46 14.54
C ALA A 43 2.12 -33.95 15.05
N LEU A 44 2.97 -34.49 14.17
CA LEU A 44 4.33 -34.91 14.52
C LEU A 44 5.18 -33.73 15.05
N ARG A 45 5.10 -32.55 14.41
CA ARG A 45 5.79 -31.35 14.92
C ARG A 45 5.27 -30.89 16.27
N ARG A 46 3.95 -30.97 16.51
CA ARG A 46 3.34 -30.61 17.79
C ARG A 46 3.78 -31.56 18.90
N GLU A 47 3.77 -32.87 18.66
CA GLU A 47 4.26 -33.86 19.62
C GLU A 47 5.76 -33.69 19.89
N LYS A 48 6.57 -33.40 18.86
CA LYS A 48 7.99 -33.06 19.06
C LYS A 48 8.16 -31.85 20.00
N ARG A 49 7.43 -30.76 19.75
CA ARG A 49 7.46 -29.56 20.61
C ARG A 49 7.02 -29.89 22.04
N ARG A 50 5.98 -30.72 22.20
CA ARG A 50 5.49 -31.15 23.51
C ARG A 50 6.52 -31.99 24.27
N LEU A 51 7.27 -32.86 23.58
CA LEU A 51 8.37 -33.61 24.20
C LEU A 51 9.54 -32.69 24.57
N GLU A 52 9.88 -31.72 23.72
CA GLU A 52 10.89 -30.69 24.02
C GLU A 52 10.50 -29.83 25.23
N GLU A 53 9.24 -29.43 25.33
CA GLU A 53 8.70 -28.69 26.47
C GLU A 53 8.76 -29.52 27.76
N LYS A 54 8.38 -30.81 27.72
CA LYS A 54 8.51 -31.72 28.85
C LYS A 54 9.97 -31.93 29.28
N LEU A 55 10.90 -32.00 28.32
CA LEU A 55 12.33 -32.09 28.61
C LEU A 55 12.87 -30.79 29.21
N ALA A 56 12.35 -29.64 28.79
CA ALA A 56 12.69 -28.34 29.37
C ALA A 56 12.10 -28.15 30.79
N GLU A 57 10.89 -28.65 31.03
CA GLU A 57 10.25 -28.64 32.35
C GLU A 57 10.91 -29.66 33.30
N SER A 58 11.38 -30.79 32.78
CA SER A 58 12.13 -31.74 33.60
C SER A 58 13.42 -31.08 34.08
N LYS A 59 13.48 -30.84 35.39
CA LYS A 59 14.65 -30.31 36.10
C LYS A 59 15.88 -31.12 35.68
N GLY A 60 16.87 -30.46 35.09
CA GLY A 60 18.10 -31.13 34.65
C GLY A 60 18.77 -31.83 35.84
N LEU A 61 19.46 -32.95 35.61
CA LEU A 61 20.12 -33.72 36.68
C LEU A 61 21.11 -32.86 37.51
N ALA A 62 21.57 -31.74 36.97
CA ALA A 62 22.45 -30.77 37.64
C ALA A 62 21.74 -29.85 38.65
N ASP A 63 20.41 -29.76 38.60
CA ASP A 63 19.58 -28.97 39.51
C ASP A 63 18.78 -29.88 40.46
N SER A 64 19.16 -31.17 40.53
CA SER A 64 18.79 -32.07 41.62
C SER A 64 19.50 -31.58 42.88
N ASP A 65 18.83 -30.63 43.52
CA ASP A 65 19.20 -29.98 44.77
C ASP A 65 19.59 -31.05 45.78
N SER A 66 20.82 -30.95 46.25
CA SER A 66 21.38 -31.77 47.31
C SER A 66 20.59 -31.46 48.58
N ASP A 67 19.54 -32.24 48.86
CA ASP A 67 18.74 -32.26 50.09
C ASP A 67 18.81 -30.96 50.92
N ASP A 68 17.96 -29.99 50.57
CA ASP A 68 17.74 -28.77 51.34
C ASP A 68 17.20 -29.17 52.74
N ASP A 69 18.09 -29.28 53.73
CA ASP A 69 17.76 -29.48 55.15
C ASP A 69 16.66 -28.49 55.61
N ALA A 70 15.77 -28.91 56.51
CA ALA A 70 14.73 -28.03 57.08
C ALA A 70 15.30 -26.72 57.67
N SER A 71 16.56 -26.74 58.12
CA SER A 71 17.27 -25.55 58.60
C SER A 71 17.65 -24.56 57.48
N ALA A 72 17.99 -25.06 56.29
CA ALA A 72 18.27 -24.24 55.11
C ALA A 72 17.00 -23.56 54.60
N TRP A 73 15.85 -24.26 54.62
CA TRP A 73 14.55 -23.68 54.27
C TRP A 73 14.15 -22.55 55.21
N VAL A 74 14.27 -22.73 56.53
CA VAL A 74 13.97 -21.67 57.52
C VAL A 74 14.90 -20.47 57.34
N ARG A 75 16.18 -20.68 57.00
CA ARG A 75 17.13 -19.60 56.70
C ARG A 75 16.74 -18.84 55.43
N LYS A 76 16.47 -19.55 54.32
CA LYS A 76 15.98 -18.95 53.07
C LYS A 76 14.68 -18.18 53.28
N GLN A 77 13.75 -18.69 54.08
CA GLN A 77 12.48 -18.00 54.36
C GLN A 77 12.70 -16.74 55.19
N LYS A 78 13.55 -16.79 56.22
CA LYS A 78 13.91 -15.60 57.01
C LYS A 78 14.61 -14.56 56.14
N GLU A 79 15.57 -14.97 55.31
CA GLU A 79 16.24 -14.11 54.34
C GLU A 79 15.24 -13.48 53.38
N ALA A 80 14.32 -14.25 52.78
CA ALA A 80 13.30 -13.73 51.89
C ALA A 80 12.37 -12.70 52.58
N VAL A 81 11.97 -12.94 53.83
CA VAL A 81 11.18 -11.99 54.61
C VAL A 81 11.98 -10.73 54.93
N GLN A 82 13.26 -10.85 55.29
CA GLN A 82 14.12 -9.70 55.53
C GLN A 82 14.34 -8.89 54.26
N GLN A 83 14.59 -9.55 53.13
CA GLN A 83 14.73 -8.90 51.82
C GLN A 83 13.43 -8.17 51.41
N LYS A 84 12.26 -8.78 51.65
CA LYS A 84 10.97 -8.10 51.41
C LYS A 84 10.78 -6.87 52.29
N LEU A 85 11.06 -6.97 53.58
CA LEU A 85 10.95 -5.82 54.50
C LEU A 85 11.95 -4.70 54.16
N LEU A 86 13.17 -5.05 53.75
CA LEU A 86 14.15 -4.07 53.29
C LEU A 86 13.73 -3.42 51.98
N ALA A 87 13.17 -4.19 51.04
CA ALA A 87 12.64 -3.67 49.78
C ALA A 87 11.44 -2.76 50.00
N GLU A 88 10.51 -3.12 50.90
CA GLU A 88 9.34 -2.31 51.25
C GLU A 88 9.75 -0.99 51.93
N LYS A 89 10.69 -1.05 52.88
CA LYS A 89 11.24 0.17 53.49
C LYS A 89 11.92 1.07 52.46
N LYS A 90 12.70 0.48 51.56
CA LYS A 90 13.40 1.21 50.50
C LYS A 90 12.42 1.79 49.47
N ALA A 91 11.37 1.07 49.11
CA ALA A 91 10.31 1.57 48.23
C ALA A 91 9.58 2.75 48.88
N LYS A 92 9.19 2.62 50.15
CA LYS A 92 8.53 3.69 50.89
C LYS A 92 9.42 4.95 51.02
N GLU A 93 10.71 4.78 51.30
CA GLU A 93 11.67 5.89 51.34
C GLU A 93 11.80 6.57 49.97
N LEU A 94 11.81 5.80 48.88
CA LEU A 94 11.83 6.35 47.53
C LEU A 94 10.53 7.09 47.17
N ASP A 95 9.36 6.58 47.57
CA ASP A 95 8.07 7.22 47.31
C ASP A 95 7.92 8.54 48.08
N GLU A 96 8.41 8.59 49.34
CA GLU A 96 8.46 9.82 50.14
C GLU A 96 9.40 10.86 49.50
N LEU A 97 10.58 10.44 49.04
CA LEU A 97 11.51 11.32 48.33
C LEU A 97 10.95 11.79 46.98
N ASP A 98 10.26 10.95 46.21
CA ASP A 98 9.68 11.33 44.91
C ASP A 98 8.52 12.32 45.09
N SER A 99 7.70 12.15 46.15
CA SER A 99 6.67 13.12 46.54
C SER A 99 7.24 14.48 46.95
N GLU A 100 8.36 14.51 47.68
CA GLU A 100 8.99 15.76 48.11
C GLU A 100 9.76 16.47 46.99
N PHE A 101 10.34 15.72 46.06
CA PHE A 101 11.19 16.27 45.00
C PHE A 101 10.41 16.60 43.72
N GLY A 102 9.15 16.14 43.57
CA GLY A 102 8.27 16.45 42.43
C GLY A 102 8.81 15.93 41.10
N VAL A 103 9.65 14.90 41.13
CA VAL A 103 10.43 14.41 39.98
C VAL A 103 9.59 13.51 39.08
N GLY A 104 8.53 12.88 39.60
CA GLY A 104 7.58 12.08 38.82
C GLY A 104 7.03 12.78 37.57
N GLU A 105 6.62 14.06 37.67
CA GLU A 105 6.12 14.82 36.51
C GLU A 105 7.23 15.13 35.49
N LEU A 106 8.45 15.39 35.97
CA LEU A 106 9.60 15.60 35.10
C LEU A 106 10.02 14.29 34.40
N VAL A 107 9.91 13.16 35.09
CA VAL A 107 10.22 11.83 34.56
C VAL A 107 9.18 11.41 33.54
N ASP A 108 7.89 11.60 33.78
CA ASP A 108 6.84 11.30 32.80
C ASP A 108 6.99 12.15 31.53
N THR A 109 7.28 13.44 31.69
CA THR A 109 7.55 14.31 30.53
C THR A 109 8.84 13.92 29.81
N GLU A 110 9.88 13.48 30.53
CA GLU A 110 11.12 12.97 29.94
C GLU A 110 10.90 11.62 29.24
N PHE A 111 10.08 10.71 29.79
CA PHE A 111 9.72 9.44 29.17
C PHE A 111 8.89 9.64 27.90
N VAL A 112 7.96 10.60 27.89
CA VAL A 112 7.22 10.97 26.66
C VAL A 112 8.17 11.59 25.63
N LYS A 113 9.10 12.46 26.05
CA LYS A 113 10.16 12.99 25.16
C LYS A 113 11.09 11.90 24.63
N GLN A 114 11.44 10.91 25.46
CA GLN A 114 12.26 9.75 25.07
C GLN A 114 11.53 8.88 24.05
N LYS A 115 10.22 8.62 24.25
CA LYS A 115 9.37 7.92 23.26
C LYS A 115 9.27 8.70 21.95
N ASN A 116 9.14 10.02 22.01
CA ASN A 116 9.12 10.86 20.81
C ASN A 116 10.49 10.94 20.11
N LYS A 117 11.59 10.72 20.83
CA LYS A 117 12.95 10.56 20.27
C LYS A 117 13.24 9.15 19.75
N ALA A 118 12.44 8.16 20.13
CA ALA A 118 12.68 6.77 19.73
C ALA A 118 12.48 6.55 18.22
N TYR A 119 11.65 7.38 17.59
CA TYR A 119 11.41 7.34 16.16
C TYR A 119 12.07 8.54 15.50
N THR A 120 12.99 8.23 14.59
CA THR A 120 13.76 9.20 13.81
C THR A 120 13.45 9.03 12.33
N ASP A 121 13.91 9.96 11.50
CA ASP A 121 13.81 9.87 10.04
C ASP A 121 14.38 8.55 9.48
N ARG A 122 15.36 7.95 10.17
CA ARG A 122 15.96 6.67 9.79
C ARG A 122 14.98 5.52 9.85
N ASP A 123 14.00 5.59 10.75
CA ASP A 123 13.02 4.53 10.99
C ASP A 123 11.84 4.61 10.00
N LEU A 124 11.67 5.75 9.34
CA LEU A 124 10.66 5.95 8.30
C LEU A 124 11.18 5.59 6.91
N LYS A 125 12.49 5.40 6.75
CA LYS A 125 13.12 5.05 5.48
C LYS A 125 12.62 3.70 4.97
N GLY A 126 12.19 3.66 3.72
CA GLY A 126 11.69 2.46 3.05
C GLY A 126 10.17 2.30 3.09
N LEU A 127 9.44 3.11 3.88
CA LEU A 127 7.98 3.13 3.83
C LEU A 127 7.50 3.80 2.54
N LYS A 128 6.48 3.20 1.93
CA LYS A 128 5.84 3.74 0.72
C LYS A 128 4.76 4.75 1.11
N VAL A 129 4.67 5.86 0.39
CA VAL A 129 3.61 6.86 0.50
C VAL A 129 2.74 6.79 -0.74
N LEU A 130 1.41 6.67 -0.58
CA LEU A 130 0.44 6.60 -1.69
C LEU A 130 -0.04 7.97 -2.17
N HIS A 131 0.87 8.94 -2.23
CA HIS A 131 0.58 10.24 -2.82
C HIS A 131 1.77 10.69 -3.65
N GLY A 132 1.50 11.40 -4.74
CA GLY A 132 2.56 11.98 -5.54
C GLY A 132 3.32 13.04 -4.74
N GLN A 133 4.64 13.11 -4.91
CA GLN A 133 5.47 14.15 -4.29
C GLN A 133 4.96 15.56 -4.67
N ASP A 134 4.42 15.72 -5.87
CA ASP A 134 3.88 16.97 -6.40
C ASP A 134 2.66 17.50 -5.61
N ARG A 135 1.93 16.63 -4.90
CA ARG A 135 0.78 17.03 -4.09
C ARG A 135 1.17 17.58 -2.72
N ILE A 136 2.41 17.38 -2.29
CA ILE A 136 2.91 17.85 -1.00
C ILE A 136 3.62 19.18 -1.24
N GLU A 137 2.93 20.28 -0.95
CA GLU A 137 3.48 21.63 -1.11
C GLU A 137 4.61 21.90 -0.10
N GLU A 138 5.71 22.48 -0.58
CA GLU A 138 6.83 22.89 0.27
C GLU A 138 6.37 23.92 1.32
N GLY A 139 6.68 23.67 2.60
CA GLY A 139 6.28 24.53 3.71
C GLY A 139 5.02 24.09 4.45
N ASN A 140 4.24 23.16 3.88
CA ASN A 140 3.09 22.56 4.56
C ASN A 140 3.48 21.25 5.23
N THR A 141 3.18 21.10 6.52
CA THR A 141 3.38 19.84 7.24
C THR A 141 2.15 18.98 7.09
N VAL A 142 2.29 17.85 6.40
CA VAL A 142 1.19 16.91 6.13
C VAL A 142 1.31 15.71 7.05
N ILE A 143 0.24 15.39 7.78
CA ILE A 143 0.19 14.20 8.65
C ILE A 143 -0.18 12.99 7.80
N LEU A 144 0.67 11.97 7.85
CA LEU A 144 0.45 10.68 7.19
C LEU A 144 0.04 9.64 8.23
N THR A 145 -0.89 8.76 7.83
CA THR A 145 -1.43 7.67 8.64
C THR A 145 -1.23 6.34 7.93
N LEU A 146 -1.13 5.25 8.68
CA LEU A 146 -1.02 3.92 8.10
C LEU A 146 -2.34 3.54 7.40
N LYS A 147 -2.24 3.02 6.16
CA LYS A 147 -3.38 2.51 5.42
C LYS A 147 -3.96 1.28 6.11
N ASP A 148 -5.28 1.20 6.19
CA ASP A 148 -5.96 -0.01 6.64
C ASP A 148 -5.64 -1.21 5.73
N LYS A 149 -5.34 -2.35 6.34
CA LYS A 149 -4.88 -3.56 5.66
C LYS A 149 -5.31 -4.81 6.44
N ASP A 150 -5.69 -5.85 5.71
CA ASP A 150 -5.94 -7.16 6.31
C ASP A 150 -4.65 -7.75 6.88
N VAL A 151 -4.74 -8.32 8.08
CA VAL A 151 -3.60 -8.81 8.86
C VAL A 151 -2.92 -9.99 8.18
N LEU A 152 -3.66 -10.74 7.35
CA LEU A 152 -3.12 -11.91 6.64
C LEU A 152 -2.43 -11.54 5.32
N ASN A 153 -2.63 -10.32 4.81
CA ASN A 153 -1.97 -9.91 3.58
C ASN A 153 -0.49 -9.64 3.85
N GLU A 154 0.38 -10.20 3.00
CA GLU A 154 1.84 -10.10 3.14
C GLU A 154 2.44 -8.84 2.46
N ASP A 155 1.61 -7.97 1.88
CA ASP A 155 2.10 -6.75 1.21
C ASP A 155 2.86 -5.80 2.16
N ASP A 156 3.58 -4.81 1.64
CA ASP A 156 4.22 -3.82 2.50
C ASP A 156 3.21 -2.84 3.11
N ASP A 157 3.55 -2.30 4.28
CA ASP A 157 2.81 -1.23 4.94
C ASP A 157 2.96 0.10 4.18
N VAL A 158 1.88 0.89 4.17
CA VAL A 158 1.78 2.07 3.30
C VAL A 158 1.20 3.27 4.03
N LEU A 159 1.80 4.43 3.81
CA LEU A 159 1.40 5.70 4.42
C LEU A 159 0.50 6.52 3.50
N VAL A 160 -0.55 7.09 4.08
CA VAL A 160 -1.58 7.84 3.38
C VAL A 160 -2.15 8.95 4.25
N ASN A 161 -2.42 10.11 3.66
CA ASN A 161 -3.20 11.16 4.29
C ASN A 161 -4.69 10.99 3.92
N PRO A 162 -5.60 10.83 4.91
CA PRO A 162 -7.03 10.69 4.67
C PRO A 162 -7.65 11.82 3.82
N ASN A 163 -7.24 13.07 4.05
CA ASN A 163 -7.81 14.21 3.31
C ASN A 163 -7.45 14.15 1.82
N MET A 164 -6.20 13.79 1.53
CA MET A 164 -5.70 13.68 0.16
C MET A 164 -6.37 12.51 -0.59
N ILE A 165 -6.67 11.42 0.10
CA ILE A 165 -7.45 10.31 -0.48
C ILE A 165 -8.83 10.79 -0.91
N ASP A 166 -9.49 11.58 -0.08
CA ASP A 166 -10.85 12.04 -0.35
C ASP A 166 -10.86 13.04 -1.52
N ASP A 167 -9.85 13.91 -1.61
CA ASP A 167 -9.65 14.80 -2.76
C ASP A 167 -9.39 14.00 -4.05
N GLU A 168 -8.51 12.99 -4.01
CA GLU A 168 -8.23 12.11 -5.15
C GLU A 168 -9.48 11.33 -5.61
N LYS A 169 -10.27 10.81 -4.68
CA LYS A 169 -11.56 10.16 -4.99
C LYS A 169 -12.54 11.14 -5.60
N PHE A 170 -12.59 12.37 -5.10
CA PHE A 170 -13.47 13.40 -5.62
C PHE A 170 -13.09 13.78 -7.05
N GLU A 171 -11.80 14.05 -7.31
CA GLU A 171 -11.27 14.31 -8.65
C GLU A 171 -11.58 13.15 -9.61
N LYS A 172 -11.35 11.90 -9.18
CA LYS A 172 -11.67 10.72 -9.99
C LYS A 172 -13.17 10.64 -10.31
N ASN A 173 -14.02 10.92 -9.34
CA ASN A 173 -15.47 10.94 -9.56
C ASN A 173 -15.90 12.04 -10.54
N LEU A 174 -15.23 13.20 -10.51
CA LEU A 174 -15.44 14.26 -11.49
C LEU A 174 -14.95 13.86 -12.89
N GLU A 175 -13.77 13.24 -13.02
CA GLU A 175 -13.24 12.69 -14.27
C GLU A 175 -14.21 11.65 -14.85
N ASN A 176 -14.64 10.69 -14.04
CA ASN A 176 -15.63 9.68 -14.42
C ASN A 176 -16.96 10.29 -14.83
N ARG A 177 -17.40 11.37 -14.18
CA ARG A 177 -18.62 12.09 -14.59
C ARG A 177 -18.44 12.81 -15.92
N LYS A 178 -17.27 13.40 -16.18
CA LYS A 178 -16.96 14.04 -17.47
C LYS A 178 -16.91 13.03 -18.61
N LEU A 179 -16.38 11.83 -18.35
CA LEU A 179 -16.30 10.73 -19.29
C LEU A 179 -17.65 10.06 -19.59
N ARG A 180 -18.70 10.35 -18.80
CA ARG A 180 -20.05 9.82 -19.07
C ARG A 180 -20.69 10.58 -20.23
N PRO A 181 -20.89 9.95 -21.40
CA PRO A 181 -21.46 10.62 -22.57
C PRO A 181 -22.93 11.02 -22.36
N GLU A 182 -23.63 10.32 -21.47
CA GLU A 182 -25.04 10.55 -21.12
C GLU A 182 -25.29 11.92 -20.48
N TYR A 183 -24.29 12.48 -19.80
CA TYR A 183 -24.42 13.74 -19.05
C TYR A 183 -23.80 14.93 -19.80
N ASN A 184 -22.72 14.70 -20.55
CA ASN A 184 -21.94 15.75 -21.21
C ASN A 184 -22.17 15.87 -22.74
N GLY A 185 -23.01 15.00 -23.33
CA GLY A 185 -23.16 14.91 -24.78
C GLY A 185 -21.95 14.26 -25.46
N TYR A 186 -22.15 13.79 -26.69
CA TYR A 186 -21.09 13.14 -27.46
C TYR A 186 -20.15 14.19 -28.07
N ASN A 187 -19.02 14.47 -27.41
CA ASN A 187 -17.98 15.38 -27.91
C ASN A 187 -16.83 14.57 -28.53
N VAL A 188 -16.77 14.53 -29.86
CA VAL A 188 -15.70 13.88 -30.66
C VAL A 188 -14.31 14.45 -30.36
N PHE A 189 -14.22 15.70 -29.88
CA PHE A 189 -12.96 16.37 -29.56
C PHE A 189 -12.39 16.00 -28.18
N ASP A 190 -13.22 15.50 -27.24
CA ASP A 190 -12.78 15.00 -25.93
C ASP A 190 -12.34 13.52 -25.98
N GLU A 191 -12.55 12.84 -27.12
CA GLU A 191 -12.22 11.42 -27.30
C GLU A 191 -10.73 11.19 -27.62
N ILE A 192 -10.00 12.22 -28.05
CA ILE A 192 -8.59 12.09 -28.42
C ILE A 192 -7.71 12.26 -27.18
N GLU A 193 -7.51 11.16 -26.45
CA GLU A 193 -6.51 11.12 -25.39
C GLU A 193 -5.12 10.96 -25.99
N TYR A 194 -4.15 11.75 -25.51
CA TYR A 194 -2.75 11.62 -25.89
C TYR A 194 -1.97 10.96 -24.75
N ASP A 195 -1.07 10.04 -25.07
CA ASP A 195 -0.14 9.49 -24.08
C ASP A 195 0.85 10.56 -23.61
N SER A 196 1.58 10.28 -22.52
CA SER A 196 2.72 11.07 -22.05
C SER A 196 3.75 11.36 -23.16
N ASP A 197 3.83 10.48 -24.16
CA ASP A 197 4.71 10.61 -25.34
C ASP A 197 4.09 11.42 -26.50
N GLY A 198 2.81 11.81 -26.40
CA GLY A 198 2.08 12.58 -27.41
C GLY A 198 1.48 11.75 -28.56
N ASN A 199 1.36 10.43 -28.39
CA ASN A 199 0.69 9.53 -29.34
C ASN A 199 -0.82 9.48 -29.04
N LEU A 200 -1.66 9.36 -30.06
CA LEU A 200 -3.10 9.14 -29.86
C LEU A 200 -3.34 7.79 -29.16
N LYS A 201 -3.89 7.81 -27.95
CA LYS A 201 -4.46 6.64 -27.29
C LYS A 201 -5.86 6.41 -27.84
N GLY A 202 -6.02 5.33 -28.59
CA GLY A 202 -7.35 4.82 -28.92
C GLY A 202 -8.00 4.27 -27.65
N LYS A 203 -9.13 4.84 -27.21
CA LYS A 203 -9.95 4.22 -26.18
C LYS A 203 -10.42 2.87 -26.72
N GLY A 204 -10.09 1.78 -26.02
CA GLY A 204 -10.66 0.47 -26.33
C GLY A 204 -12.18 0.55 -26.27
N VAL A 205 -12.88 -0.31 -27.04
CA VAL A 205 -14.36 -0.37 -27.07
C VAL A 205 -14.97 -0.48 -25.66
N LEU A 206 -14.19 -0.96 -24.68
CA LEU A 206 -14.56 -1.14 -23.29
C LEU A 206 -13.70 -0.35 -22.28
N GLY A 207 -13.12 0.78 -22.67
CA GLY A 207 -12.22 1.58 -21.80
C GLY A 207 -12.82 2.02 -20.45
N LYS A 208 -14.16 1.99 -20.30
CA LYS A 208 -14.86 2.24 -19.03
C LYS A 208 -14.51 1.22 -17.93
N TYR A 209 -14.09 0.01 -18.30
CA TYR A 209 -13.84 -1.09 -17.37
C TYR A 209 -12.35 -1.41 -17.19
N ASP A 210 -11.48 -0.81 -18.01
CA ASP A 210 -10.04 -1.01 -17.90
C ASP A 210 -9.54 -0.57 -16.51
N GLU A 211 -10.14 0.46 -15.91
CA GLU A 211 -9.81 0.91 -14.54
C GLU A 211 -10.27 -0.08 -13.44
N GLU A 212 -11.37 -0.81 -13.64
CA GLU A 212 -11.84 -1.82 -12.68
C GLU A 212 -11.03 -3.11 -12.79
N ILE A 213 -10.67 -3.50 -14.02
CA ILE A 213 -9.92 -4.74 -14.29
C ILE A 213 -8.44 -4.58 -13.94
N GLY A 214 -7.81 -3.45 -14.28
CA GLY A 214 -6.41 -3.18 -13.99
C GLY A 214 -6.15 -2.76 -12.53
N GLY A 215 -7.21 -2.56 -11.76
CA GLY A 215 -7.14 -1.95 -10.44
C GLY A 215 -6.79 -0.46 -10.50
N GLN A 216 -7.19 0.28 -9.47
CA GLN A 216 -6.83 1.70 -9.35
C GLN A 216 -5.32 1.83 -9.17
N GLN A 217 -4.61 2.13 -10.25
CA GLN A 217 -3.22 2.54 -10.20
C GLN A 217 -3.16 3.87 -9.45
N SER A 218 -2.54 3.88 -8.27
CA SER A 218 -2.32 5.12 -7.52
C SER A 218 -1.43 6.03 -8.36
N LYS A 219 -1.92 7.23 -8.68
CA LYS A 219 -1.16 8.21 -9.47
C LYS A 219 0.00 8.73 -8.61
N GLY A 220 1.18 8.13 -8.78
CA GLY A 220 2.43 8.53 -8.13
C GLY A 220 2.52 8.06 -6.68
N SER A 221 3.21 6.95 -6.44
CA SER A 221 3.68 6.57 -5.11
C SER A 221 5.19 6.78 -5.04
N PHE A 222 5.71 7.15 -3.88
CA PHE A 222 7.15 7.26 -3.67
C PHE A 222 7.56 6.60 -2.34
N VAL A 223 8.84 6.25 -2.23
CA VAL A 223 9.41 5.60 -1.05
C VAL A 223 10.23 6.63 -0.26
N ILE A 224 10.02 6.68 1.05
CA ILE A 224 10.74 7.62 1.92
C ILE A 224 12.22 7.22 1.99
N GLY A 225 13.11 8.19 1.81
CA GLY A 225 14.57 7.99 1.91
C GLY A 225 15.21 7.29 0.71
N GLU A 226 14.47 7.12 -0.39
CA GLU A 226 15.00 6.80 -1.71
C GLU A 226 15.16 8.11 -2.52
N ASP A 227 16.31 8.29 -3.17
CA ASP A 227 16.63 9.52 -3.92
C ASP A 227 15.83 9.58 -5.23
N THR A 228 14.62 10.16 -5.17
CA THR A 228 13.76 10.41 -6.35
C THR A 228 14.38 11.45 -7.32
N SER A 229 15.43 12.16 -6.90
CA SER A 229 16.14 13.15 -7.72
C SER A 229 16.71 12.57 -9.01
N GLU A 230 17.27 11.36 -8.99
CA GLU A 230 17.81 10.72 -10.20
C GLU A 230 16.68 10.30 -11.16
N GLU A 231 15.54 9.87 -10.63
CA GLU A 231 14.38 9.51 -11.43
C GLU A 231 13.71 10.75 -12.05
N ALA A 232 13.54 11.82 -11.26
CA ALA A 232 13.06 13.12 -11.75
C ALA A 232 14.02 13.73 -12.78
N ARG A 233 15.34 13.57 -12.61
CA ARG A 233 16.34 14.00 -13.58
C ARG A 233 16.27 13.19 -14.87
N ARG A 234 16.12 11.86 -14.78
CA ARG A 234 15.93 10.98 -15.96
C ARG A 234 14.63 11.31 -16.70
N ALA A 235 13.54 11.58 -15.98
CA ALA A 235 12.27 12.01 -16.57
C ALA A 235 12.43 13.33 -17.34
N LYS A 236 13.10 14.34 -16.75
CA LYS A 236 13.41 15.61 -17.44
C LYS A 236 14.29 15.42 -18.68
N ILE A 237 15.28 14.52 -18.63
CA ILE A 237 16.13 14.20 -19.79
C ILE A 237 15.31 13.53 -20.90
N ARG A 238 14.47 12.55 -20.54
CA ARG A 238 13.57 11.88 -21.48
C ARG A 238 12.65 12.90 -22.16
N GLU A 239 11.98 13.74 -21.38
CA GLU A 239 11.12 14.80 -21.91
C GLU A 239 11.88 15.74 -22.87
N LYS A 240 13.10 16.13 -22.52
CA LYS A 240 13.94 16.99 -23.36
C LYS A 240 14.32 16.32 -24.69
N MET A 241 14.63 15.02 -24.68
CA MET A 241 14.90 14.25 -25.90
C MET A 241 13.66 14.12 -26.78
N LEU A 242 12.49 13.85 -26.18
CA LEU A 242 11.23 13.77 -26.93
C LEU A 242 10.83 15.12 -27.54
N ARG A 243 11.13 16.22 -26.86
CA ARG A 243 10.91 17.57 -27.38
C ARG A 243 11.90 17.93 -28.50
N SER A 244 13.14 17.42 -28.47
CA SER A 244 14.12 17.69 -29.54
C SER A 244 13.81 16.98 -30.85
N ASP A 245 13.13 15.83 -30.80
CA ASP A 245 12.72 15.09 -32.00
C ASP A 245 11.51 15.74 -32.72
N LYS A 246 10.85 16.70 -32.08
CA LYS A 246 9.71 17.44 -32.64
C LYS A 246 10.19 18.78 -33.22
N ILE A 247 9.95 19.00 -34.51
CA ILE A 247 10.22 20.28 -35.16
C ILE A 247 9.23 21.30 -34.59
N LEU A 248 9.71 22.22 -33.75
CA LEU A 248 8.92 23.33 -33.23
C LEU A 248 8.78 24.39 -34.32
N GLU A 249 7.67 24.38 -35.04
CA GLU A 249 7.29 25.50 -35.89
C GLU A 249 6.75 26.64 -35.01
N SER A 250 7.26 27.85 -35.22
CA SER A 250 6.76 29.05 -34.54
C SER A 250 5.31 29.30 -34.96
N ALA A 251 4.40 29.44 -34.00
CA ALA A 251 3.00 29.82 -34.22
C ALA A 251 2.83 31.31 -34.58
N GLU A 252 3.88 32.00 -35.02
CA GLU A 252 3.77 33.30 -35.66
C GLU A 252 3.07 33.12 -37.01
N SER A 253 1.76 33.38 -37.01
CA SER A 253 0.99 33.43 -38.24
C SER A 253 1.62 34.49 -39.14
N THR A 254 1.99 34.10 -40.36
CA THR A 254 2.50 35.05 -41.34
C THR A 254 1.40 36.09 -41.55
N SER A 255 1.65 37.34 -41.17
CA SER A 255 0.66 38.41 -41.27
C SER A 255 0.01 38.39 -42.65
N LEU A 256 -1.31 38.29 -42.72
CA LEU A 256 -2.08 38.26 -43.97
C LEU A 256 -1.73 39.51 -44.79
N ARG A 257 -0.96 39.33 -45.87
CA ARG A 257 -0.66 40.41 -46.84
C ARG A 257 -1.67 40.36 -47.96
N ILE A 258 -2.10 41.53 -48.41
CA ILE A 258 -2.92 41.67 -49.62
C ILE A 258 -2.13 41.09 -50.79
N ALA A 259 -2.75 40.19 -51.55
CA ALA A 259 -2.13 39.60 -52.73
C ALA A 259 -1.92 40.70 -53.78
N SER A 260 -0.66 41.06 -54.03
CA SER A 260 -0.27 41.95 -55.12
C SER A 260 0.37 41.14 -56.24
N ASP A 261 -0.05 41.38 -57.48
CA ASP A 261 0.48 40.70 -58.68
C ASP A 261 1.90 41.16 -59.07
N PHE A 262 2.49 42.11 -58.32
CA PHE A 262 3.81 42.66 -58.56
C PHE A 262 4.74 42.39 -57.37
N PHE A 263 5.95 41.91 -57.66
CA PHE A 263 6.99 41.69 -56.65
C PHE A 263 7.54 43.01 -56.10
N THR A 264 7.72 43.06 -54.78
CA THR A 264 8.39 44.19 -54.14
C THR A 264 9.91 44.14 -54.35
N PRO A 265 10.62 45.30 -54.34
CA PRO A 265 12.08 45.34 -54.54
C PRO A 265 12.85 44.43 -53.57
N ASP A 266 12.37 44.30 -52.34
CA ASP A 266 12.98 43.47 -51.30
C ASP A 266 12.84 41.96 -51.58
N GLU A 267 11.76 41.55 -52.25
CA GLU A 267 11.50 40.15 -52.63
C GLU A 267 12.33 39.73 -53.84
N MET A 268 12.65 40.66 -54.75
CA MET A 268 13.58 40.40 -55.86
C MET A 268 15.02 40.14 -55.39
N VAL A 269 15.42 40.64 -54.23
CA VAL A 269 16.76 40.39 -53.66
C VAL A 269 16.93 38.95 -53.16
N LYS A 270 15.83 38.28 -52.78
CA LYS A 270 15.83 36.88 -52.32
C LYS A 270 15.98 35.88 -53.47
N PHE A 271 15.76 36.28 -54.71
CA PHE A 271 16.03 35.47 -55.91
C PHE A 271 17.53 35.44 -56.25
N LYS A 272 18.37 34.99 -55.32
CA LYS A 272 19.76 34.64 -55.64
C LYS A 272 19.85 33.15 -55.92
N LYS A 273 20.29 32.81 -57.13
CA LYS A 273 20.47 31.43 -57.61
C LYS A 273 21.37 30.66 -56.64
N PRO A 274 20.95 29.52 -56.06
CA PRO A 274 21.80 28.76 -55.16
C PRO A 274 23.01 28.22 -55.94
N GLY A 275 24.20 28.45 -55.38
CA GLY A 275 25.45 27.96 -55.96
C GLY A 275 25.54 26.43 -55.93
N LYS A 276 26.13 25.83 -56.96
CA LYS A 276 26.36 24.37 -57.02
C LYS A 276 27.30 23.96 -55.90
N LYS A 277 26.81 23.20 -54.92
CA LYS A 277 27.67 22.53 -53.93
C LYS A 277 28.46 21.42 -54.63
N LYS A 278 29.78 21.47 -54.59
CA LYS A 278 30.64 20.36 -55.01
C LYS A 278 30.52 19.27 -53.95
N VAL A 279 30.02 18.10 -54.36
CA VAL A 279 30.11 16.87 -53.56
C VAL A 279 31.60 16.50 -53.50
N ARG A 280 32.12 16.34 -52.28
CA ARG A 280 33.46 15.79 -52.02
C ARG A 280 33.29 14.45 -51.33
#